data_AF-A0A327YTZ7-F1
#
_entry.id   AF-A0A327YTZ7-F1
#
_cell.length_a   1.000
_cell.length_b   1.000
_cell.length_c   1.000
_cell.angle_alpha   90.00
_cell.angle_beta   90.00
_cell.angle_gamma   90.00
#
_symmetry.space_group_name_H-M   'P 1'
#
loop_
_entity.id
_entity.type
_entity.pdbx_description
1 polymer ?
#
loop_
_entity_poly.entity_id
_entity_poly.type
_entity_poly.pdbx_seq_one_letter_code
_entity_poly.pdbx_strand_id
1 'polypeptide(L)'
;MNKRYSLRRSFFNKIAFIILMISVFSSVIQLYFIRNQLNYEIENKTSIIEEGIKQGINETELASKEIEKQIDLKMYHVSKYISNLLNTASVNDIDIKTLESLKEELELAGITIFTKKDDDFVAVLSTDKKDLGMSAKSFEELYKGLQLLFHDQFSTELSAVEKNNFYSTPIVQSGAHNEEKRFFKYAYYHPPGADFIIDPFVEANEVDKFTEKVGPQSWINKMLEENKDVKEIAILDPEVFVHPNLENQLYPPRKKVVYGTFQYRSDADIGLIKKFIKNQEKVRKVEKINGKKYIKVFAPMKNGQVIYLALDYNAITGPMIRHSIILIISGLVSLMALFFFTAGFFNKIYENIQKIKKQIHSLEDGDLTAKSDVHDNTELQILSESANRMVDTLHKTIGNANQLAVKTQRLAYMLEEEASKSVEQMYSMSTEKTIESRELLEEALAILDAVEKEISNSSLSNKEELFEKLEMVRKIAHVRTSSTTEMTITLSDLMQSLHRQSEQLTDISETLLKSLERFKL
;
A
#
# COMPACT_ATOMS: atom_id res chain seq x y z
N MET A 1 -11.57 0.53 -41.20
CA MET A 1 -11.37 -0.90 -40.87
C MET A 1 -11.13 -1.05 -39.36
N ASN A 2 -12.15 -1.46 -38.59
CA ASN A 2 -12.00 -1.69 -37.15
C ASN A 2 -11.24 -3.00 -36.90
N LYS A 3 -10.02 -2.91 -36.37
CA LYS A 3 -9.27 -4.08 -35.86
C LYS A 3 -10.06 -4.73 -34.73
N ARG A 4 -10.75 -5.85 -35.00
CA ARG A 4 -11.37 -6.68 -33.98
C ARG A 4 -10.26 -7.33 -33.15
N TYR A 5 -9.94 -6.75 -32.00
CA TYR A 5 -9.04 -7.39 -31.03
C TYR A 5 -9.69 -8.68 -30.50
N SER A 6 -8.92 -9.75 -30.37
CA SER A 6 -9.42 -10.96 -29.73
C SER A 6 -9.78 -10.67 -28.26
N LEU A 7 -10.89 -11.24 -27.79
CA LEU A 7 -11.35 -11.13 -26.39
C LEU A 7 -10.21 -11.39 -25.40
N ARG A 8 -9.36 -12.38 -25.71
CA ARG A 8 -8.13 -12.71 -24.96
C ARG A 8 -7.16 -11.54 -24.83
N ARG A 9 -6.79 -10.90 -25.94
CA ARG A 9 -5.84 -9.78 -25.91
C ARG A 9 -6.42 -8.56 -25.19
N SER A 10 -7.71 -8.27 -25.42
CA SER A 10 -8.40 -7.18 -24.72
C SER A 10 -8.44 -7.43 -23.20
N PHE A 11 -8.73 -8.66 -22.77
CA PHE A 11 -8.79 -9.02 -21.36
C PHE A 11 -7.42 -8.87 -20.67
N PHE A 12 -6.36 -9.45 -21.25
CA PHE A 12 -5.01 -9.32 -20.67
C PHE A 12 -4.53 -7.88 -20.58
N ASN A 13 -4.75 -7.08 -21.63
CA ASN A 13 -4.38 -5.67 -21.61
C ASN A 13 -5.11 -4.89 -20.50
N LYS A 14 -6.42 -5.15 -20.31
CA LYS A 14 -7.20 -4.50 -19.25
C LYS A 14 -6.73 -4.90 -17.86
N ILE A 15 -6.50 -6.18 -17.60
CA ILE A 15 -6.00 -6.64 -16.29
C ILE A 15 -4.59 -6.10 -16.02
N ALA A 16 -3.69 -6.18 -17.00
CA ALA A 16 -2.34 -5.65 -16.84
C ALA A 16 -2.35 -4.15 -16.52
N PHE A 17 -3.23 -3.38 -17.19
CA PHE A 17 -3.40 -1.95 -16.90
C PHE A 17 -3.92 -1.70 -15.48
N ILE A 18 -4.92 -2.47 -15.03
CA ILE A 18 -5.46 -2.36 -13.67
C ILE A 18 -4.37 -2.68 -12.62
N ILE A 19 -3.63 -3.78 -12.80
CA ILE A 19 -2.55 -4.18 -11.90
C ILE A 19 -1.46 -3.11 -11.85
N LEU A 20 -1.09 -2.52 -12.99
CA LEU A 20 -0.12 -1.44 -13.07
C LEU A 20 -0.61 -0.20 -12.32
N MET A 21 -1.87 0.19 -12.49
CA MET A 21 -2.48 1.30 -11.74
C MET A 21 -2.44 1.04 -10.22
N ILE A 22 -2.84 -0.16 -9.79
CA ILE A 22 -2.79 -0.54 -8.36
C ILE A 22 -1.36 -0.49 -7.84
N SER A 23 -0.39 -1.01 -8.60
CA SER A 23 1.02 -1.02 -8.21
C SER A 23 1.58 0.40 -8.06
N VAL A 24 1.29 1.30 -9.01
CA VAL A 24 1.73 2.71 -8.95
C VAL A 24 1.09 3.40 -7.75
N PHE A 25 -0.23 3.26 -7.57
CA PHE A 25 -0.97 3.91 -6.49
C PHE A 25 -0.51 3.42 -5.11
N SER A 26 -0.36 2.11 -4.95
CA SER A 26 0.17 1.48 -3.74
C SER A 26 1.59 1.95 -3.43
N SER A 27 2.46 2.03 -4.44
CA SER A 27 3.84 2.50 -4.27
C SER A 27 3.89 3.95 -3.81
N VAL A 28 3.06 4.83 -4.39
CA VAL A 28 2.99 6.25 -4.00
C VAL A 28 2.52 6.38 -2.54
N ILE A 29 1.46 5.68 -2.17
CA ILE A 29 0.96 5.66 -0.79
C ILE A 29 2.04 5.18 0.17
N GLN A 30 2.71 4.08 -0.17
CA GLN A 30 3.73 3.49 0.68
C GLN A 30 4.91 4.45 0.88
N LEU A 31 5.40 5.10 -0.18
CA LEU A 31 6.44 6.13 -0.09
C LEU A 31 6.04 7.30 0.81
N TYR A 32 4.78 7.72 0.75
CA TYR A 32 4.24 8.75 1.62
C TYR A 32 4.27 8.32 3.11
N PHE A 33 3.76 7.12 3.42
CA PHE A 33 3.78 6.58 4.78
C PHE A 33 5.20 6.43 5.34
N ILE A 34 6.15 5.95 4.53
CA ILE A 34 7.56 5.82 4.93
C ILE A 34 8.15 7.16 5.31
N ARG A 35 7.91 8.20 4.50
CA ARG A 35 8.43 9.54 4.79
C ARG A 35 7.87 10.09 6.09
N ASN A 36 6.59 9.87 6.35
CA ASN A 36 5.95 10.30 7.59
C ASN A 36 6.46 9.53 8.81
N GLN A 37 6.54 8.20 8.70
CA GLN A 37 7.07 7.35 9.77
C GLN A 37 8.52 7.72 10.11
N LEU A 38 9.34 7.96 9.08
CA LEU A 38 10.73 8.37 9.27
C LEU A 38 10.82 9.72 10.01
N ASN A 39 9.99 10.69 9.64
CA ASN A 39 9.96 11.97 10.34
C ASN A 39 9.51 11.82 11.80
N TYR A 40 8.50 10.98 12.04
CA TYR A 40 8.00 10.69 13.38
C TYR A 40 9.07 10.03 14.26
N GLU A 41 9.72 8.97 13.78
CA GLU A 41 10.80 8.28 14.47
C GLU A 41 11.95 9.21 14.85
N ILE A 42 12.40 10.04 13.89
CA ILE A 42 13.47 11.00 14.14
C ILE A 42 13.03 12.03 15.19
N GLU A 43 11.83 12.58 15.08
CA GLU A 43 11.33 13.56 16.04
C GLU A 43 11.26 12.95 17.44
N ASN A 44 10.61 11.78 17.57
CA ASN A 44 10.40 11.11 18.84
C ASN A 44 11.74 10.76 19.51
N LYS A 45 12.69 10.23 18.73
CA LYS A 45 14.02 9.89 19.23
C LYS A 45 14.81 11.13 19.67
N THR A 46 14.77 12.20 18.88
CA THR A 46 15.46 13.45 19.24
C THR A 46 14.84 14.10 20.47
N SER A 47 13.51 14.02 20.63
CA SER A 47 12.79 14.53 21.81
C SER A 47 13.22 13.80 23.08
N ILE A 48 13.30 12.46 23.04
CA ILE A 48 13.72 11.66 24.21
C ILE A 48 15.15 12.02 24.63
N ILE A 49 16.07 12.16 23.67
CA ILE A 49 17.46 12.55 23.95
C ILE A 49 17.51 13.99 24.51
N GLU A 50 16.79 14.90 23.88
CA GLU A 50 16.69 16.31 24.29
C GLU A 50 16.14 16.44 25.71
N GLU A 51 15.05 15.76 26.02
CA GLU A 51 14.41 15.74 27.34
C GLU A 51 15.34 15.12 28.39
N GLY A 52 15.98 14.00 28.08
CA GLY A 52 16.93 13.36 28.99
C GLY A 52 18.12 14.26 29.33
N ILE A 53 18.66 14.99 28.34
CA ILE A 53 19.74 15.97 28.56
C ILE A 53 19.23 17.16 29.38
N LYS A 54 18.08 17.73 29.02
CA LYS A 54 17.47 18.87 29.75
C LYS A 54 17.20 18.51 31.21
N GLN A 55 16.65 17.32 31.45
CA GLN A 55 16.39 16.81 32.78
C GLN A 55 17.69 16.61 33.55
N GLY A 56 18.69 15.96 32.95
CA GLY A 56 20.00 15.74 33.57
C GLY A 56 20.70 17.04 33.97
N ILE A 57 20.64 18.07 33.12
CA ILE A 57 21.16 19.41 33.43
C ILE A 57 20.40 20.02 34.61
N ASN A 58 19.07 20.04 34.55
CA ASN A 58 18.25 20.69 35.56
C ASN A 58 18.37 20.00 36.93
N GLU A 59 18.41 18.66 36.96
CA GLU A 59 18.61 17.89 38.19
C GLU A 59 20.01 18.11 38.78
N THR A 60 21.05 18.16 37.93
CA THR A 60 22.41 18.43 38.40
C THR A 60 22.54 19.85 38.92
N GLU A 61 21.96 20.83 38.24
CA GLU A 61 21.98 22.23 38.67
C GLU A 61 21.25 22.40 40.00
N LEU A 62 20.07 21.77 40.17
CA LEU A 62 19.33 21.76 41.42
C LEU A 62 20.15 21.12 42.55
N ALA A 63 20.74 19.95 42.30
CA ALA A 63 21.55 19.24 43.29
C ALA A 63 22.80 20.06 43.69
N SER A 64 23.48 20.66 42.72
CA SER A 64 24.66 21.50 42.96
C SER A 64 24.30 22.72 43.80
N LYS A 65 23.19 23.40 43.48
CA LYS A 65 22.69 24.54 44.25
C LYS A 65 22.32 24.16 45.69
N GLU A 66 21.72 23.00 45.91
CA GLU A 66 21.39 22.56 47.28
C GLU A 66 22.64 22.16 48.07
N ILE A 67 23.61 21.47 47.44
CA ILE A 67 24.92 21.18 48.06
C ILE A 67 25.60 22.49 48.44
N GLU A 68 25.66 23.44 47.51
CA GLU A 68 26.27 24.74 47.74
C GLU A 68 25.60 25.52 48.87
N LYS A 69 24.28 25.50 48.95
CA LYS A 69 23.53 26.10 50.06
C LYS A 69 23.86 25.46 51.42
N GLN A 70 24.10 24.16 51.48
CA GLN A 70 24.55 23.50 52.72
C GLN A 70 25.96 23.96 53.10
N ILE A 71 26.84 24.15 52.10
CA ILE A 71 28.17 24.73 52.32
C ILE A 71 28.03 26.17 52.84
N ASP A 72 27.16 26.99 52.25
CA ASP A 72 26.91 28.38 52.71
C ASP A 72 26.50 28.42 54.19
N LEU A 73 25.57 27.55 54.59
CA LEU A 73 25.13 27.46 55.98
C LEU A 73 26.27 27.03 56.92
N LYS A 74 27.08 26.04 56.52
CA LYS A 74 28.27 25.62 57.28
C LYS A 74 29.26 26.78 57.41
N MET A 75 29.56 27.46 56.31
CA MET A 75 30.50 28.58 56.27
C MET A 75 30.04 29.75 57.13
N TYR A 76 28.73 30.05 57.17
CA TYR A 76 28.18 31.04 58.10
C TYR A 76 28.48 30.70 59.56
N HIS A 77 28.21 29.46 59.97
CA HIS A 77 28.46 29.02 61.34
C HIS A 77 29.95 28.98 61.69
N VAL A 78 30.79 28.54 60.76
CA VAL A 78 32.25 28.53 60.90
C VAL A 78 32.80 29.95 61.03
N SER A 79 32.39 30.87 60.17
CA SER A 79 32.86 32.26 60.20
C SER A 79 32.50 32.95 61.51
N LYS A 80 31.28 32.73 61.99
CA LYS A 80 30.84 33.22 63.30
C LYS A 80 31.62 32.58 64.45
N TYR A 81 31.95 31.29 64.36
CA TYR A 81 32.75 30.60 65.37
C TYR A 81 34.19 31.12 65.42
N ILE A 82 34.82 31.33 64.26
CA ILE A 82 36.14 31.99 64.15
C ILE A 82 36.09 33.36 64.81
N SER A 83 35.07 34.18 64.51
CA SER A 83 34.89 35.48 65.14
C SER A 83 34.80 35.39 66.67
N ASN A 84 34.06 34.42 67.21
CA ASN A 84 33.95 34.22 68.66
C ASN A 84 35.27 33.80 69.30
N LEU A 85 36.09 33.00 68.61
CA LEU A 85 37.39 32.54 69.11
C LEU A 85 38.46 33.63 69.04
N LEU A 86 38.44 34.46 67.99
CA LEU A 86 39.32 35.62 67.89
C LEU A 86 39.03 36.64 69.00
N ASN A 87 37.74 36.81 69.37
CA ASN A 87 37.29 37.62 70.50
C ASN A 87 37.94 39.02 70.58
N THR A 88 38.13 39.65 69.42
CA THR A 88 38.68 41.01 69.30
C THR A 88 37.92 41.80 68.24
N ALA A 89 37.93 43.12 68.40
CA ALA A 89 37.43 44.08 67.42
C ALA A 89 38.55 44.72 66.58
N SER A 90 39.83 44.48 66.90
CA SER A 90 40.95 45.05 66.13
C SER A 90 41.80 43.99 65.46
N VAL A 91 42.10 44.21 64.18
CA VAL A 91 42.97 43.37 63.36
C VAL A 91 44.38 43.25 63.93
N ASN A 92 44.85 44.24 64.68
CA ASN A 92 46.18 44.24 65.28
C ASN A 92 46.34 43.21 66.42
N ASP A 93 45.22 42.73 66.96
CA ASP A 93 45.22 41.73 68.03
C ASP A 93 45.18 40.29 67.48
N ILE A 94 45.12 40.12 66.15
CA ILE A 94 45.05 38.82 65.48
C ILE A 94 46.45 38.35 65.09
N ASP A 95 46.86 37.19 65.61
CA ASP A 95 48.12 36.54 65.22
C ASP A 95 47.91 35.48 64.12
N ILE A 96 48.88 35.36 63.21
CA ILE A 96 48.85 34.38 62.13
C ILE A 96 48.82 32.94 62.66
N LYS A 97 49.50 32.65 63.77
CA LYS A 97 49.50 31.30 64.37
C LYS A 97 48.11 30.87 64.84
N THR A 98 47.32 31.83 65.34
CA THR A 98 45.92 31.57 65.70
C THR A 98 45.11 31.21 64.46
N LEU A 99 45.30 31.93 63.35
CA LEU A 99 44.61 31.60 62.09
C LEU A 99 45.06 30.24 61.53
N GLU A 100 46.33 29.88 61.61
CA GLU A 100 46.84 28.56 61.21
C GLU A 100 46.22 27.43 62.05
N SER A 101 46.15 27.61 63.37
CA SER A 101 45.49 26.64 64.27
C SER A 101 44.00 26.49 63.95
N LEU A 102 43.29 27.60 63.73
CA LEU A 102 41.87 27.58 63.39
C LEU A 102 41.61 26.96 62.02
N LYS A 103 42.51 27.20 61.06
CA LYS A 103 42.44 26.55 59.73
C LYS A 103 42.52 25.03 59.87
N GLU A 104 43.47 24.52 60.64
CA GLU A 104 43.65 23.08 60.84
C GLU A 104 42.47 22.47 61.62
N GLU A 105 42.04 23.11 62.71
CA GLU A 105 40.94 22.63 63.55
C GLU A 105 39.61 22.57 62.81
N LEU A 106 39.33 23.56 61.96
CA LEU A 106 38.07 23.69 61.23
C LEU A 106 38.11 23.08 59.83
N GLU A 107 39.21 22.41 59.47
CA GLU A 107 39.46 21.77 58.17
C GLU A 107 39.23 22.74 56.99
N LEU A 108 39.72 23.97 57.11
CA LEU A 108 39.60 24.99 56.09
C LEU A 108 40.78 24.95 55.11
N ALA A 109 40.52 25.34 53.85
CA ALA A 109 41.60 25.54 52.90
C ALA A 109 42.44 26.77 53.27
N GLY A 110 41.78 27.81 53.79
CA GLY A 110 42.45 28.93 54.40
C GLY A 110 41.48 29.92 55.05
N ILE A 111 42.09 30.94 55.65
CA ILE A 111 41.43 32.05 56.32
C ILE A 111 42.24 33.29 55.95
N THR A 112 41.58 34.27 55.35
CA THR A 112 42.12 35.59 55.02
C THR A 112 41.41 36.66 55.84
N ILE A 113 42.14 37.66 56.32
CA ILE A 113 41.58 38.82 57.02
C ILE A 113 41.75 40.05 56.14
N PHE A 114 40.63 40.66 55.78
CA PHE A 114 40.60 41.94 55.07
C PHE A 114 40.41 43.09 56.04
N THR A 115 41.08 44.20 55.80
CA THR A 115 40.80 45.46 56.50
C THR A 115 40.67 46.58 55.49
N LYS A 116 39.90 47.60 55.85
CA LYS A 116 39.71 48.79 55.02
C LYS A 116 40.96 49.66 55.12
N LYS A 117 41.64 49.88 53.99
CA LYS A 117 42.74 50.84 53.85
C LYS A 117 42.34 51.87 52.81
N ASP A 118 42.17 53.11 53.25
CA ASP A 118 41.67 54.21 52.43
C ASP A 118 40.34 53.86 51.73
N ASP A 119 40.37 53.69 50.41
CA ASP A 119 39.22 53.37 49.55
C ASP A 119 39.29 51.92 49.03
N ASP A 120 39.96 51.01 49.73
CA ASP A 120 40.08 49.60 49.33
C ASP A 120 39.99 48.65 50.53
N PHE A 121 39.68 47.38 50.26
CA PHE A 121 39.83 46.29 51.22
C PHE A 121 41.05 45.46 50.82
N VAL A 122 42.01 45.37 51.73
CA VAL A 122 43.28 44.68 51.47
C VAL A 122 43.42 43.51 52.44
N ALA A 123 43.80 42.35 51.90
CA ALA A 123 44.16 41.18 52.70
C ALA A 123 45.45 41.46 53.50
N VAL A 124 45.34 41.56 54.82
CA VAL A 124 46.46 41.91 55.72
C VAL A 124 47.02 40.73 56.49
N LEU A 125 46.23 39.68 56.68
CA LEU A 125 46.66 38.40 57.22
C LEU A 125 46.03 37.29 56.37
N SER A 126 46.77 36.22 56.07
CA SER A 126 46.20 35.04 55.44
C SER A 126 47.03 33.80 55.75
N THR A 127 46.35 32.68 55.94
CA THR A 127 46.97 31.35 56.01
C THR A 127 47.33 30.80 54.62
N ASP A 128 46.90 31.46 53.53
CA ASP A 128 47.45 31.28 52.19
C ASP A 128 48.28 32.50 51.80
N LYS A 129 49.59 32.30 51.66
CA LYS A 129 50.53 33.39 51.35
C LYS A 129 50.24 34.06 50.01
N LYS A 130 49.51 33.40 49.09
CA LYS A 130 49.14 33.97 47.79
C LYS A 130 48.06 35.05 47.89
N ASP A 131 47.27 35.04 48.96
CA ASP A 131 46.21 36.03 49.17
C ASP A 131 46.72 37.31 49.85
N LEU A 132 47.89 37.26 50.48
CA LEU A 132 48.43 38.38 51.24
C LEU A 132 48.69 39.59 50.34
N GLY A 133 48.16 40.76 50.71
CA GLY A 133 48.25 41.99 49.94
C GLY A 133 47.28 42.07 48.76
N MET A 134 46.39 41.09 48.58
CA MET A 134 45.36 41.14 47.55
C MET A 134 44.41 42.34 47.78
N SER A 135 44.21 43.11 46.73
CA SER A 135 43.27 44.23 46.66
C SER A 135 41.90 43.73 46.19
N ALA A 136 40.85 44.00 46.97
CA ALA A 136 39.49 43.64 46.60
C ALA A 136 39.03 44.34 45.31
N LYS A 137 39.53 45.55 45.02
CA LYS A 137 39.27 46.26 43.75
C LYS A 137 39.68 45.50 42.50
N SER A 138 40.56 44.51 42.61
CA SER A 138 40.92 43.62 41.50
C SER A 138 39.73 42.76 41.04
N PHE A 139 38.70 42.62 41.88
CA PHE A 139 37.50 41.84 41.65
C PHE A 139 36.26 42.67 41.98
N GLU A 140 35.63 43.25 40.96
CA GLU A 140 34.55 44.24 41.13
C GLU A 140 33.38 43.75 42.02
N GLU A 141 32.95 42.49 41.85
CA GLU A 141 31.87 41.90 42.66
C GLU A 141 32.28 41.73 44.12
N LEU A 142 33.52 41.28 44.37
CA LEU A 142 34.06 41.13 45.72
C LEU A 142 34.14 42.48 46.43
N TYR A 143 34.69 43.50 45.77
CA TYR A 143 34.79 44.85 46.33
C TYR A 143 33.42 45.41 46.74
N LYS A 144 32.42 45.29 45.86
CA LYS A 144 31.04 45.71 46.15
C LYS A 144 30.46 44.92 47.33
N GLY A 145 30.65 43.60 47.36
CA GLY A 145 30.20 42.73 48.45
C GLY A 145 30.81 43.12 49.80
N LEU A 146 32.13 43.30 49.87
CA LEU A 146 32.82 43.73 51.09
C LEU A 146 32.40 45.12 51.54
N GLN A 147 32.20 46.06 50.61
CA GLN A 147 31.75 47.41 50.93
C GLN A 147 30.35 47.41 51.55
N LEU A 148 29.42 46.62 51.02
CA LEU A 148 28.08 46.46 51.58
C LEU A 148 28.14 45.80 52.97
N LEU A 149 28.91 44.72 53.10
CA LEU A 149 29.08 43.96 54.34
C LEU A 149 29.63 44.84 55.47
N PHE A 150 30.65 45.67 55.18
CA PHE A 150 31.31 46.51 56.18
C PHE A 150 30.44 47.67 56.70
N HIS A 151 29.41 48.08 55.95
CA HIS A 151 28.47 49.15 56.35
C HIS A 151 27.12 48.60 56.84
N ASP A 152 27.02 47.29 57.10
CA ASP A 152 25.77 46.61 57.47
C ASP A 152 24.63 46.86 56.44
N GLN A 153 24.98 47.00 55.16
CA GLN A 153 24.03 47.19 54.05
C GLN A 153 23.84 45.88 53.26
N PHE A 154 22.62 45.66 52.74
CA PHE A 154 22.25 44.43 52.03
C PHE A 154 21.70 44.75 50.63
N SER A 155 22.05 43.94 49.63
CA SER A 155 21.61 44.13 48.24
C SER A 155 21.09 42.84 47.63
N THR A 156 19.88 42.88 47.08
CA THR A 156 19.29 41.74 46.35
C THR A 156 19.94 41.45 45.00
N GLU A 157 20.92 42.24 44.55
CA GLU A 157 21.55 42.10 43.22
C GLU A 157 22.76 41.15 43.20
N LEU A 158 23.33 40.79 44.36
CA LEU A 158 24.48 39.88 44.43
C LEU A 158 24.01 38.42 44.46
N SER A 159 24.73 37.54 43.75
CA SER A 159 24.42 36.10 43.61
C SER A 159 24.71 35.26 44.87
N ALA A 160 24.63 35.88 46.05
CA ALA A 160 25.14 35.36 47.32
C ALA A 160 24.03 34.96 48.28
N VAL A 161 24.33 34.04 49.20
CA VAL A 161 23.50 33.81 50.39
C VAL A 161 23.87 34.85 51.44
N GLU A 162 23.00 35.85 51.62
CA GLU A 162 23.19 36.97 52.55
C GLU A 162 22.44 36.74 53.86
N LYS A 163 23.12 36.91 55.00
CA LYS A 163 22.51 36.74 56.33
C LYS A 163 23.34 37.45 57.41
N ASN A 164 22.82 38.46 58.11
CA ASN A 164 23.41 39.06 59.33
C ASN A 164 24.95 39.10 59.35
N ASN A 165 25.53 40.10 58.66
CA ASN A 165 26.97 40.33 58.56
C ASN A 165 27.74 39.18 57.89
N PHE A 166 27.07 38.37 57.07
CA PHE A 166 27.67 37.32 56.26
C PHE A 166 27.30 37.44 54.79
N TYR A 167 28.28 37.14 53.96
CA TYR A 167 28.22 37.09 52.51
C TYR A 167 29.00 35.85 52.03
N SER A 168 28.57 35.20 50.95
CA SER A 168 29.28 34.05 50.38
C SER A 168 29.19 34.08 48.86
N THR A 169 30.30 33.80 48.18
CA THR A 169 30.33 33.80 46.70
C THR A 169 29.84 32.45 46.19
N PRO A 170 29.43 32.34 44.91
CA PRO A 170 29.34 31.03 44.27
C PRO A 170 30.66 30.24 44.36
N ILE A 171 30.63 28.92 44.16
CA ILE A 171 31.85 28.14 43.95
C ILE A 171 32.54 28.66 42.69
N VAL A 172 33.76 29.17 42.85
CA VAL A 172 34.54 29.77 41.76
C VAL A 172 35.92 29.14 41.69
N GLN A 173 36.50 29.12 40.50
CA GLN A 173 37.89 28.72 40.35
C GLN A 173 38.79 29.78 41.02
N SER A 174 39.88 29.40 41.67
CA SER A 174 40.76 30.35 42.34
C SER A 174 41.42 31.33 41.38
N GLY A 175 41.43 32.62 41.71
CA GLY A 175 42.25 33.63 41.01
C GLY A 175 43.72 33.65 41.45
N ALA A 176 44.03 33.10 42.64
CA ALA A 176 45.38 33.07 43.21
C ALA A 176 46.16 31.79 42.83
N HIS A 177 45.46 30.71 42.50
CA HIS A 177 46.06 29.42 42.11
C HIS A 177 45.95 29.18 40.61
N ASN A 178 46.82 29.83 39.83
CA ASN A 178 46.79 29.79 38.36
C ASN A 178 47.48 28.56 37.73
N GLU A 179 48.25 27.80 38.52
CA GLU A 179 49.04 26.65 38.05
C GLU A 179 48.21 25.36 37.94
N GLU A 180 47.24 25.19 38.84
CA GLU A 180 46.31 24.05 38.88
C GLU A 180 44.89 24.55 39.06
N LYS A 181 43.95 23.98 38.31
CA LYS A 181 42.53 24.35 38.40
C LYS A 181 41.99 23.90 39.76
N ARG A 182 41.84 24.85 40.69
CA ARG A 182 41.24 24.62 42.01
C ARG A 182 40.00 25.46 42.18
N PHE A 183 38.99 24.90 42.81
CA PHE A 183 37.73 25.57 43.09
C PHE A 183 37.59 25.82 44.58
N PHE A 184 37.17 27.02 44.92
CA PHE A 184 36.96 27.43 46.29
C PHE A 184 35.56 28.01 46.47
N LYS A 185 35.05 27.82 47.68
CA LYS A 185 33.91 28.56 48.19
C LYS A 185 34.44 29.57 49.19
N TYR A 186 34.28 30.84 48.88
CA TYR A 186 34.67 31.95 49.74
C TYR A 186 33.46 32.44 50.53
N ALA A 187 33.71 32.79 51.77
CA ALA A 187 32.70 33.30 52.67
C ALA A 187 33.29 34.49 53.40
N TYR A 188 32.48 35.50 53.70
CA TYR A 188 32.92 36.76 54.25
C TYR A 188 32.03 37.10 55.41
N TYR A 189 32.63 37.33 56.57
CA TYR A 189 31.92 37.67 57.79
C TYR A 189 32.51 38.91 58.41
N HIS A 190 31.65 39.88 58.73
CA HIS A 190 32.04 41.09 59.45
C HIS A 190 31.59 40.97 60.91
N PRO A 191 32.51 40.70 61.85
CA PRO A 191 32.17 40.71 63.26
C PRO A 191 31.61 42.08 63.67
N PRO A 192 30.50 42.15 64.42
CA PRO A 192 29.93 43.42 64.84
C PRO A 192 30.95 44.31 65.55
N GLY A 193 31.18 45.51 65.01
CA GLY A 193 32.10 46.51 65.58
C GLY A 193 33.59 46.26 65.30
N ALA A 194 33.95 45.25 64.50
CA ALA A 194 35.34 44.99 64.14
C ALA A 194 35.84 45.87 62.97
N ASP A 195 37.14 46.18 62.96
CA ASP A 195 37.83 46.90 61.87
C ASP A 195 38.30 45.98 60.72
N PHE A 196 37.84 44.72 60.72
CA PHE A 196 38.24 43.69 59.77
C PHE A 196 37.07 42.77 59.35
N ILE A 197 37.24 42.10 58.22
CA ILE A 197 36.36 41.06 57.68
C ILE A 197 37.12 39.74 57.64
N ILE A 198 36.48 38.67 58.10
CA ILE A 198 37.01 37.31 58.08
C ILE A 198 36.56 36.64 56.79
N ASP A 199 37.51 36.14 56.00
CA ASP A 199 37.28 35.33 54.81
C ASP A 199 37.77 33.89 55.00
N PRO A 200 36.98 33.00 55.64
CA PRO A 200 37.27 31.58 55.57
C PRO A 200 36.87 31.03 54.21
N PHE A 201 37.70 30.16 53.66
CA PHE A 201 37.41 29.47 52.40
C PHE A 201 37.71 27.98 52.47
N VAL A 202 36.92 27.21 51.72
CA VAL A 202 37.05 25.75 51.60
C VAL A 202 37.26 25.36 50.16
N GLU A 203 38.06 24.32 49.95
CA GLU A 203 38.25 23.74 48.63
C GLU A 203 37.01 22.93 48.24
N ALA A 204 36.38 23.29 47.13
CA ALA A 204 35.12 22.74 46.66
C ALA A 204 35.29 21.86 45.40
N ASN A 205 36.50 21.31 45.18
CA ASN A 205 36.80 20.43 44.05
C ASN A 205 35.88 19.19 44.00
N GLU A 206 35.35 18.74 45.13
CA GLU A 206 34.41 17.61 45.16
C GLU A 206 33.06 17.95 44.52
N VAL A 207 32.62 19.21 44.60
CA VAL A 207 31.39 19.67 43.93
C VAL A 207 31.61 19.71 42.42
N ASP A 208 32.77 20.21 41.96
CA ASP A 208 33.15 20.15 40.54
C ASP A 208 33.21 18.69 40.06
N LYS A 209 33.92 17.80 40.77
CA LYS A 209 33.96 16.36 40.47
C LYS A 209 32.59 15.69 40.49
N PHE A 210 31.68 16.10 41.38
CA PHE A 210 30.30 15.62 41.41
C PHE A 210 29.60 16.03 40.11
N THR A 211 29.66 17.31 39.74
CA THR A 211 29.07 17.79 38.48
C THR A 211 29.70 17.15 37.25
N GLU A 212 30.99 16.80 37.25
CA GLU A 212 31.60 16.02 36.17
C GLU A 212 31.02 14.60 36.10
N LYS A 213 30.84 13.94 37.25
CA LYS A 213 30.38 12.54 37.34
C LYS A 213 28.88 12.35 37.06
N VAL A 214 28.03 13.28 37.48
CA VAL A 214 26.57 13.14 37.33
C VAL A 214 25.94 14.20 36.43
N GLY A 215 26.74 15.15 35.93
CA GLY A 215 26.26 16.27 35.17
C GLY A 215 26.09 16.04 33.67
N PRO A 216 25.93 17.13 32.91
CA PRO A 216 25.47 17.07 31.52
C PRO A 216 26.38 16.25 30.61
N GLN A 217 27.70 16.27 30.85
CA GLN A 217 28.66 15.46 30.09
C GLN A 217 28.42 13.96 30.27
N SER A 218 28.12 13.52 31.49
CA SER A 218 27.85 12.11 31.79
C SER A 218 26.54 11.66 31.15
N TRP A 219 25.52 12.53 31.16
CA TRP A 219 24.27 12.29 30.41
C TRP A 219 24.49 12.24 28.89
N ILE A 220 25.31 13.13 28.34
CA ILE A 220 25.68 13.11 26.91
C ILE A 220 26.35 11.78 26.56
N ASN A 221 27.33 11.35 27.35
CA ASN A 221 28.05 10.09 27.12
C ASN A 221 27.09 8.89 27.17
N LYS A 222 26.21 8.84 28.19
CA LYS A 222 25.18 7.79 28.30
C LYS A 222 24.27 7.77 27.07
N MET A 223 23.78 8.92 26.62
CA MET A 223 22.92 9.01 25.44
C MET A 223 23.64 8.56 24.16
N LEU A 224 24.92 8.89 24.00
CA LEU A 224 25.75 8.42 22.88
C LEU A 224 25.98 6.90 22.91
N GLU A 225 26.17 6.31 24.10
CA GLU A 225 26.34 4.86 24.28
C GLU A 225 25.05 4.08 23.99
N GLU A 226 23.91 4.56 24.50
CA GLU A 226 22.61 3.92 24.32
C GLU A 226 22.07 4.08 22.89
N ASN A 227 22.48 5.13 22.17
CA ASN A 227 21.97 5.47 20.84
C ASN A 227 23.08 5.45 19.78
N LYS A 228 23.41 4.27 19.25
CA LYS A 228 24.51 4.06 18.27
C LYS A 228 24.41 4.87 16.97
N ASP A 229 23.22 5.33 16.63
CA ASP A 229 22.91 6.16 15.47
C ASP A 229 23.13 7.66 15.73
N VAL A 230 23.21 8.08 16.99
CA VAL A 230 23.65 9.42 17.37
C VAL A 230 25.17 9.43 17.35
N LYS A 231 25.75 10.36 16.59
CA LYS A 231 27.20 10.46 16.41
C LYS A 231 27.83 11.55 17.24
N GLU A 232 27.05 12.56 17.59
CA GLU A 232 27.52 13.70 18.35
C GLU A 232 26.35 14.38 19.05
N ILE A 233 26.63 14.83 20.27
CA ILE A 233 25.74 15.67 21.07
C ILE A 233 26.60 16.80 21.63
N ALA A 234 26.07 18.02 21.61
CA ALA A 234 26.72 19.18 22.21
C ALA A 234 25.71 20.09 22.90
N ILE A 235 26.17 20.81 23.92
CA ILE A 235 25.48 21.96 24.48
C ILE A 235 26.28 23.19 24.09
N LEU A 236 25.64 24.09 23.36
CA LEU A 236 26.25 25.26 22.74
C LEU A 236 25.75 26.52 23.42
N ASP A 237 26.62 27.51 23.57
CA ASP A 237 26.25 28.86 24.04
C ASP A 237 26.22 29.84 22.85
N PRO A 238 25.03 30.17 22.30
CA PRO A 238 24.90 31.11 21.18
C PRO A 238 25.53 32.47 21.41
N GLU A 239 25.57 32.98 22.66
CA GLU A 239 26.11 34.30 22.96
C GLU A 239 27.60 34.36 22.65
N VAL A 240 28.34 33.30 22.93
CA VAL A 240 29.79 33.22 22.64
C VAL A 240 30.07 33.12 21.14
N PHE A 241 29.13 32.58 20.35
CA PHE A 241 29.27 32.60 18.88
C PHE A 241 29.07 34.00 18.31
N VAL A 242 28.25 34.85 18.93
CA VAL A 242 28.02 36.24 18.52
C VAL A 242 29.09 37.18 19.08
N HIS A 243 29.53 36.95 20.31
CA HIS A 243 30.52 37.74 21.04
C HIS A 243 31.70 36.85 21.49
N PRO A 244 32.65 36.53 20.58
CA PRO A 244 33.78 35.64 20.91
C PRO A 244 34.70 36.16 22.02
N ASN A 245 34.68 37.46 22.29
CA ASN A 245 35.41 38.09 23.39
C ASN A 245 34.98 37.58 24.77
N LEU A 246 33.78 37.02 24.91
CA LEU A 246 33.30 36.40 26.16
C LEU A 246 34.13 35.17 26.58
N GLU A 247 34.90 34.57 25.66
CA GLU A 247 35.85 33.49 26.01
C GLU A 247 37.06 34.00 26.83
N ASN A 248 37.31 35.31 26.85
CA ASN A 248 38.52 35.89 27.45
C ASN A 248 38.26 37.01 28.48
N GLN A 249 36.99 37.44 28.67
CA GLN A 249 36.66 38.65 29.44
C GLN A 249 35.95 38.40 30.77
N LEU A 250 35.29 37.25 30.93
CA LEU A 250 34.57 36.88 32.15
C LEU A 250 35.32 35.74 32.83
N TYR A 251 35.36 35.77 34.15
CA TYR A 251 35.91 34.66 34.92
C TYR A 251 34.77 34.02 35.74
N PRO A 252 34.44 32.73 35.53
CA PRO A 252 35.07 31.83 34.57
C PRO A 252 34.70 32.16 33.11
N PRO A 253 35.62 31.93 32.15
CA PRO A 253 35.39 32.21 30.73
C PRO A 253 34.31 31.31 30.15
N ARG A 254 33.39 31.92 29.40
CA ARG A 254 32.33 31.18 28.70
C ARG A 254 32.91 30.42 27.52
N LYS A 255 32.32 29.28 27.18
CA LYS A 255 32.77 28.41 26.09
C LYS A 255 31.71 28.31 25.00
N LYS A 256 32.12 28.32 23.73
CA LYS A 256 31.23 28.01 22.59
C LYS A 256 30.55 26.64 22.73
N VAL A 257 31.33 25.64 23.15
CA VAL A 257 30.84 24.30 23.49
C VAL A 257 30.95 24.16 24.99
N VAL A 258 29.80 24.17 25.67
CA VAL A 258 29.71 24.04 27.12
C VAL A 258 29.95 22.59 27.52
N TYR A 259 29.32 21.65 26.81
CA TYR A 259 29.47 20.21 26.99
C TYR A 259 29.41 19.47 25.64
N GLY A 260 29.99 18.28 25.60
CA GLY A 260 30.00 17.43 24.42
C GLY A 260 30.98 17.89 23.35
N THR A 261 30.65 17.60 22.09
CA THR A 261 31.52 17.90 20.93
C THR A 261 30.72 18.50 19.78
N PHE A 262 31.36 19.31 18.94
CA PHE A 262 30.71 19.98 17.81
C PHE A 262 31.59 19.93 16.54
N GLN A 263 31.97 18.72 16.17
CA GLN A 263 32.86 18.37 15.06
C GLN A 263 32.12 18.21 13.73
N TYR A 264 30.85 17.78 13.72
CA TYR A 264 30.06 17.61 12.49
C TYR A 264 29.42 18.91 11.99
N ARG A 265 30.01 20.05 12.34
CA ARG A 265 29.52 21.39 12.00
C ARG A 265 29.81 21.80 10.55
N SER A 266 29.01 22.72 10.03
CA SER A 266 29.27 23.51 8.82
C SER A 266 29.14 25.01 9.09
N ASP A 267 29.60 25.85 8.17
CA ASP A 267 29.47 27.31 8.31
C ASP A 267 28.00 27.75 8.42
N ALA A 268 27.11 27.02 7.75
CA ALA A 268 25.67 27.24 7.86
C ALA A 268 25.14 26.94 9.27
N ASP A 269 25.72 25.98 9.99
CA ASP A 269 25.36 25.71 11.40
C ASP A 269 25.72 26.89 12.29
N ILE A 270 26.90 27.48 12.11
CA ILE A 270 27.35 28.63 12.90
C ILE A 270 26.40 29.81 12.69
N GLY A 271 26.02 30.09 11.44
CA GLY A 271 25.06 31.15 11.13
C GLY A 271 23.67 30.88 11.74
N LEU A 272 23.28 29.63 11.86
CA LEU A 272 22.02 29.21 12.47
C LEU A 272 22.06 29.32 14.00
N ILE A 273 23.15 28.91 14.65
CA ILE A 273 23.36 29.08 16.10
C ILE A 273 23.25 30.55 16.51
N LYS A 274 23.87 31.47 15.73
CA LYS A 274 23.76 32.91 16.00
C LYS A 274 22.33 33.45 15.96
N LYS A 275 21.44 32.81 15.18
CA LYS A 275 20.02 33.20 15.09
C LYS A 275 19.21 32.74 16.31
N PHE A 276 19.68 31.73 17.04
CA PHE A 276 18.98 31.21 18.23
C PHE A 276 18.88 32.22 19.38
N ILE A 277 19.73 33.26 19.41
CA ILE A 277 19.60 34.37 20.37
C ILE A 277 18.24 35.08 20.19
N LYS A 278 17.75 35.19 18.95
CA LYS A 278 16.51 35.91 18.63
C LYS A 278 15.32 34.99 18.36
N ASN A 279 15.55 33.79 17.84
CA ASN A 279 14.49 32.84 17.48
C ASN A 279 14.72 31.49 18.15
N GLN A 280 13.84 31.09 19.07
CA GLN A 280 13.92 29.87 19.87
C GLN A 280 13.09 28.71 19.27
N GLU A 281 13.01 28.62 17.94
CA GLU A 281 12.36 27.48 17.28
C GLU A 281 13.36 26.33 17.03
N LYS A 282 12.93 25.11 17.34
CA LYS A 282 13.69 23.89 17.03
C LYS A 282 13.91 23.80 15.51
N VAL A 283 15.15 23.62 15.10
CA VAL A 283 15.50 23.46 13.68
C VAL A 283 16.06 22.08 13.41
N ARG A 284 15.52 21.42 12.39
CA ARG A 284 16.02 20.15 11.87
C ARG A 284 16.45 20.32 10.41
N LYS A 285 17.62 19.80 10.06
CA LYS A 285 18.08 19.76 8.67
C LYS A 285 18.85 18.49 8.35
N VAL A 286 18.91 18.15 7.07
CA VAL A 286 19.74 17.06 6.56
C VAL A 286 20.90 17.69 5.79
N GLU A 287 22.12 17.32 6.13
CA GLU A 287 23.31 17.87 5.52
C GLU A 287 24.35 16.78 5.27
N LYS A 288 25.19 16.98 4.26
CA LYS A 288 26.27 16.05 3.91
C LYS A 288 27.59 16.59 4.42
N ILE A 289 28.24 15.86 5.34
CA ILE A 289 29.56 16.18 5.90
C ILE A 289 30.49 15.02 5.57
N ASN A 290 31.65 15.30 4.96
CA ASN A 290 32.66 14.30 4.59
C ASN A 290 32.10 13.07 3.85
N GLY A 291 31.20 13.30 2.88
CA GLY A 291 30.61 12.21 2.10
C GLY A 291 29.39 11.52 2.75
N LYS A 292 29.15 11.71 4.05
CA LYS A 292 28.06 11.07 4.80
C LYS A 292 26.92 12.04 5.09
N LYS A 293 25.68 11.55 5.08
CA LYS A 293 24.50 12.36 5.40
C LYS A 293 24.22 12.29 6.90
N TYR A 294 23.98 13.45 7.49
CA TYR A 294 23.61 13.59 8.89
C TYR A 294 22.29 14.34 9.01
N ILE A 295 21.48 13.92 9.97
CA ILE A 295 20.33 14.69 10.44
C ILE A 295 20.84 15.51 11.61
N LYS A 296 20.78 16.83 11.46
CA LYS A 296 21.19 17.77 12.49
C LYS A 296 19.95 18.37 13.14
N VAL A 297 19.94 18.38 14.47
CA VAL A 297 18.87 18.99 15.26
C VAL A 297 19.47 20.03 16.19
N PHE A 298 18.86 21.20 16.21
CA PHE A 298 19.18 22.31 17.10
C PHE A 298 17.94 22.61 17.92
N ALA A 299 18.02 22.33 19.22
CA ALA A 299 16.91 22.49 20.15
C ALA A 299 17.27 23.52 21.24
N PRO A 300 16.51 24.61 21.38
CA PRO A 300 16.81 25.62 22.37
C PRO A 300 16.45 25.17 23.79
N MET A 301 17.17 25.72 24.75
CA MET A 301 16.97 25.55 26.18
C MET A 301 16.49 26.86 26.82
N LYS A 302 15.84 26.76 27.97
CA LYS A 302 15.31 27.93 28.71
C LYS A 302 16.41 28.90 29.18
N ASN A 303 17.63 28.40 29.39
CA ASN A 303 18.79 29.18 29.82
C ASN A 303 19.53 29.85 28.65
N GLY A 304 18.97 29.87 27.44
CA GLY A 304 19.57 30.48 26.25
C GLY A 304 20.58 29.60 25.51
N GLN A 305 20.94 28.44 26.06
CA GLN A 305 21.81 27.45 25.40
C GLN A 305 21.04 26.66 24.33
N VAL A 306 21.77 25.96 23.46
CA VAL A 306 21.21 25.13 22.39
C VAL A 306 21.80 23.73 22.45
N ILE A 307 20.92 22.72 22.48
CA ILE A 307 21.29 21.32 22.31
C ILE A 307 21.46 21.06 20.82
N TYR A 308 22.64 20.56 20.46
CA TYR A 308 22.96 20.09 19.12
C TYR A 308 23.00 18.56 19.11
N LEU A 309 22.35 17.96 18.12
CA LEU A 309 22.43 16.52 17.84
C LEU A 309 22.84 16.30 16.39
N ALA A 310 23.80 15.41 16.16
CA ALA A 310 24.12 14.88 14.84
C ALA A 310 23.81 13.38 14.80
N LEU A 311 22.82 12.99 14.00
CA LEU A 311 22.43 11.61 13.80
C LEU A 311 22.86 11.11 12.43
N ASP A 312 23.35 9.88 12.34
CA ASP A 312 23.69 9.24 11.07
C ASP A 312 22.41 8.91 10.29
N TYR A 313 22.22 9.59 9.15
CA TYR A 313 21.04 9.45 8.32
C TYR A 313 20.84 7.99 7.90
N ASN A 314 21.90 7.31 7.46
CA ASN A 314 21.79 5.96 6.91
C ASN A 314 21.54 4.92 8.01
N ALA A 315 22.09 5.13 9.21
CA ALA A 315 21.83 4.25 10.36
C ALA A 315 20.34 4.24 10.72
N ILE A 316 19.68 5.40 10.66
CA ILE A 316 18.25 5.55 10.97
C ILE A 316 17.39 5.10 9.78
N THR A 317 17.68 5.57 8.58
CA THR A 317 16.80 5.35 7.42
C THR A 317 16.99 3.97 6.78
N GLY A 318 18.19 3.39 6.91
CA GLY A 318 18.57 2.16 6.23
C GLY A 318 17.66 0.97 6.52
N PRO A 319 17.40 0.62 7.79
CA PRO A 319 16.48 -0.46 8.15
C PRO A 319 15.07 -0.24 7.59
N MET A 320 14.54 0.97 7.72
CA MET A 320 13.21 1.32 7.22
C MET A 320 13.10 1.20 5.70
N ILE A 321 14.09 1.71 4.96
CA ILE A 321 14.14 1.61 3.50
C ILE A 321 14.23 0.14 3.08
N ARG A 322 15.02 -0.69 3.79
CA ARG A 322 15.13 -2.12 3.47
C ARG A 322 13.81 -2.86 3.65
N HIS A 323 13.12 -2.67 4.78
CA HIS A 323 11.80 -3.25 4.99
C HIS A 323 10.78 -2.77 3.96
N SER A 324 10.86 -1.50 3.57
CA SER A 324 9.99 -0.93 2.54
C SER A 324 10.21 -1.57 1.18
N ILE A 325 11.47 -1.75 0.78
CA ILE A 325 11.83 -2.43 -0.48
C ILE A 325 11.31 -3.87 -0.45
N ILE A 326 11.46 -4.59 0.66
CA ILE A 326 10.93 -5.95 0.81
C ILE A 326 9.41 -5.96 0.60
N LEU A 327 8.68 -5.04 1.23
CA LEU A 327 7.23 -4.92 1.08
C LEU A 327 6.79 -4.59 -0.36
N ILE A 328 7.49 -3.67 -1.03
CA ILE A 328 7.23 -3.33 -2.44
C ILE A 328 7.46 -4.55 -3.33
N ILE A 329 8.59 -5.25 -3.15
CA ILE A 329 8.92 -6.45 -3.93
C ILE A 329 7.90 -7.55 -3.66
N SER A 330 7.57 -7.85 -2.40
CA SER A 330 6.58 -8.88 -2.07
C SER A 330 5.20 -8.55 -2.63
N GLY A 331 4.81 -7.27 -2.60
CA GLY A 331 3.57 -6.79 -3.20
C GLY A 331 3.55 -6.99 -4.72
N LEU A 332 4.65 -6.63 -5.39
CA LEU A 332 4.80 -6.83 -6.84
C LEU A 332 4.78 -8.31 -7.23
N VAL A 333 5.48 -9.16 -6.48
CA VAL A 333 5.48 -10.63 -6.69
C VAL A 333 4.07 -11.19 -6.52
N SER A 334 3.33 -10.72 -5.51
CA SER A 334 1.94 -11.15 -5.27
C SER A 334 1.01 -10.73 -6.42
N LEU A 335 1.17 -9.51 -6.93
CA LEU A 335 0.43 -9.03 -8.10
C LEU A 335 0.78 -9.81 -9.38
N MET A 336 2.05 -10.16 -9.57
CA MET A 336 2.48 -11.01 -10.69
C MET A 336 1.87 -12.40 -10.57
N ALA A 337 1.88 -13.02 -9.39
CA ALA A 337 1.25 -14.31 -9.17
C ALA A 337 -0.26 -14.27 -9.48
N LEU A 338 -0.96 -13.21 -9.05
CA LEU A 338 -2.37 -12.97 -9.38
C LEU A 338 -2.58 -12.84 -10.90
N PHE A 339 -1.71 -12.11 -11.59
CA PHE A 339 -1.77 -11.99 -13.05
C PHE A 339 -1.62 -13.34 -13.74
N PHE A 340 -0.62 -14.15 -13.36
CA PHE A 340 -0.43 -15.47 -13.96
C PHE A 340 -1.59 -16.41 -13.68
N PHE A 341 -2.12 -16.40 -12.46
CA PHE A 341 -3.26 -17.22 -12.08
C PHE A 341 -4.51 -16.85 -12.91
N THR A 342 -4.84 -15.56 -12.96
CA THR A 342 -5.99 -15.06 -13.74
C THR A 342 -5.80 -15.27 -15.25
N ALA A 343 -4.58 -15.09 -15.76
CA ALA A 343 -4.28 -15.29 -17.17
C ALA A 343 -4.40 -16.77 -17.58
N GLY A 344 -3.88 -17.68 -16.75
CA GLY A 344 -3.99 -19.13 -16.96
C GLY A 344 -5.45 -19.60 -16.95
N PHE A 345 -6.22 -19.16 -15.95
CA PHE A 345 -7.65 -19.44 -15.85
C PHE A 345 -8.43 -18.96 -17.09
N PHE A 346 -8.24 -17.71 -17.49
CA PHE A 346 -8.94 -17.15 -18.66
C PHE A 346 -8.51 -17.84 -19.96
N ASN A 347 -7.23 -18.24 -20.08
CA ASN A 347 -6.76 -18.93 -21.27
C ASN A 347 -7.48 -20.27 -21.46
N LYS A 348 -7.67 -21.04 -20.38
CA LYS A 348 -8.41 -22.30 -20.40
C LYS A 348 -9.86 -22.11 -20.88
N ILE A 349 -10.55 -21.11 -20.34
CA ILE A 349 -11.92 -20.75 -20.76
C ILE A 349 -11.96 -20.39 -22.25
N TYR A 350 -11.03 -19.54 -22.69
CA TYR A 350 -11.00 -19.08 -24.08
C TYR A 350 -10.75 -20.22 -25.08
N GLU A 351 -9.85 -21.16 -24.75
CA GLU A 351 -9.58 -22.35 -25.57
C GLU A 351 -10.83 -23.24 -25.72
N ASN A 352 -11.56 -23.48 -24.62
CA ASN A 352 -12.80 -24.28 -24.66
C ASN A 352 -13.90 -23.58 -25.48
N ILE A 353 -14.04 -22.26 -25.37
CA ILE A 353 -14.94 -21.49 -26.24
C ILE A 353 -14.54 -21.62 -27.72
N GLN A 354 -13.24 -21.60 -28.05
CA GLN A 354 -12.80 -21.78 -29.43
C GLN A 354 -13.12 -23.18 -29.96
N LYS A 355 -13.01 -24.23 -29.14
CA LYS A 355 -13.41 -25.60 -29.52
C LYS A 355 -14.90 -25.67 -29.88
N ILE A 356 -15.78 -25.11 -29.03
CA ILE A 356 -17.23 -25.08 -29.28
C ILE A 356 -17.55 -24.22 -30.52
N LYS A 357 -16.90 -23.05 -30.67
CA LYS A 357 -17.07 -22.22 -31.86
C LYS A 357 -16.68 -22.98 -33.14
N LYS A 358 -15.56 -23.72 -33.12
CA LYS A 358 -15.12 -24.54 -34.25
C LYS A 358 -16.15 -25.62 -34.60
N GLN A 359 -16.71 -26.28 -33.60
CA GLN A 359 -17.80 -27.24 -33.80
C GLN A 359 -19.01 -26.59 -34.49
N ILE A 360 -19.49 -25.45 -33.98
CA ILE A 360 -20.64 -24.75 -34.55
C ILE A 360 -20.36 -24.36 -36.01
N HIS A 361 -19.17 -23.88 -36.32
CA HIS A 361 -18.81 -23.52 -37.69
C HIS A 361 -18.77 -24.75 -38.61
N SER A 362 -18.25 -25.89 -38.15
CA SER A 362 -18.33 -27.14 -38.91
C SER A 362 -19.77 -27.62 -39.11
N LEU A 363 -20.65 -27.39 -38.14
CA LEU A 363 -22.08 -27.69 -38.26
C LEU A 363 -22.77 -26.76 -39.29
N GLU A 364 -22.41 -25.47 -39.33
CA GLU A 364 -22.88 -24.52 -40.35
C GLU A 364 -22.48 -24.96 -41.77
N ASP A 365 -21.28 -25.53 -41.92
CA ASP A 365 -20.76 -26.07 -43.18
C ASP A 365 -21.39 -27.43 -43.57
N GLY A 366 -22.30 -27.97 -42.77
CA GLY A 366 -23.01 -29.23 -43.02
C GLY A 366 -22.34 -30.49 -42.46
N ASP A 367 -21.28 -30.37 -41.65
CA ASP A 367 -20.66 -31.51 -40.98
C ASP A 367 -21.44 -31.90 -39.71
N LEU A 368 -22.33 -32.90 -39.84
CA LEU A 368 -23.14 -33.43 -38.75
C LEU A 368 -22.39 -34.46 -37.89
N THR A 369 -21.06 -34.59 -38.05
CA THR A 369 -20.20 -35.45 -37.22
C THR A 369 -19.30 -34.65 -36.29
N ALA A 370 -19.20 -33.33 -36.49
CA ALA A 370 -18.31 -32.47 -35.72
C ALA A 370 -18.75 -32.36 -34.25
N LYS A 371 -17.87 -32.79 -33.34
CA LYS A 371 -18.07 -32.69 -31.89
C LYS A 371 -17.00 -31.84 -31.22
N SER A 372 -17.36 -31.10 -30.18
CA SER A 372 -16.39 -30.43 -29.32
C SER A 372 -16.03 -31.32 -28.15
N ASP A 373 -14.75 -31.28 -27.77
CA ASP A 373 -14.19 -32.06 -26.67
C ASP A 373 -13.77 -31.11 -25.53
N VAL A 374 -14.71 -30.82 -24.63
CA VAL A 374 -14.54 -29.92 -23.49
C VAL A 374 -14.78 -30.70 -22.20
N HIS A 375 -13.71 -30.90 -21.43
CA HIS A 375 -13.73 -31.60 -20.15
C HIS A 375 -13.15 -30.68 -19.06
N ASP A 376 -13.96 -29.77 -18.54
CA ASP A 376 -13.52 -28.82 -17.51
C ASP A 376 -14.43 -28.72 -16.29
N ASN A 377 -15.47 -29.55 -16.20
CA ASN A 377 -16.51 -29.54 -15.15
C ASN A 377 -17.16 -28.16 -14.95
N THR A 378 -17.15 -27.30 -15.98
CA THR A 378 -17.80 -25.99 -15.97
C THR A 378 -19.06 -25.98 -16.85
N GLU A 379 -19.75 -24.85 -16.90
CA GLU A 379 -20.86 -24.59 -17.81
C GLU A 379 -20.47 -24.78 -19.28
N LEU A 380 -19.19 -24.62 -19.64
CA LEU A 380 -18.72 -24.87 -21.00
C LEU A 380 -18.72 -26.35 -21.38
N GLN A 381 -18.46 -27.26 -20.43
CA GLN A 381 -18.63 -28.69 -20.67
C GLN A 381 -20.12 -29.02 -20.92
N ILE A 382 -21.02 -28.50 -20.08
CA ILE A 382 -22.47 -28.71 -20.26
C ILE A 382 -22.95 -28.18 -21.61
N LEU A 383 -22.43 -27.02 -22.03
CA LEU A 383 -22.72 -26.44 -23.34
C LEU A 383 -22.17 -27.31 -24.49
N SER A 384 -20.94 -27.80 -24.37
CA SER A 384 -20.32 -28.73 -25.33
C SER A 384 -21.11 -30.02 -25.46
N GLU A 385 -21.51 -30.63 -24.35
CA GLU A 385 -22.36 -31.83 -24.33
C GLU A 385 -23.74 -31.57 -24.95
N SER A 386 -24.33 -30.41 -24.68
CA SER A 386 -25.61 -30.01 -25.29
C SER A 386 -25.49 -29.80 -26.80
N ALA A 387 -24.41 -29.17 -27.26
CA ALA A 387 -24.11 -29.02 -28.69
C ALA A 387 -23.86 -30.39 -29.35
N ASN A 388 -23.12 -31.28 -28.69
CA ASN A 388 -22.88 -32.65 -29.16
C ASN A 388 -24.20 -33.44 -29.29
N ARG A 389 -25.12 -33.33 -28.32
CA ARG A 389 -26.47 -33.94 -28.42
C ARG A 389 -27.28 -33.37 -29.57
N MET A 390 -27.16 -32.08 -29.84
CA MET A 390 -27.82 -31.44 -30.99
C MET A 390 -27.28 -32.00 -32.31
N VAL A 391 -25.96 -32.13 -32.44
CA VAL A 391 -25.30 -32.76 -33.59
C VAL A 391 -25.80 -34.19 -33.78
N ASP A 392 -25.84 -35.00 -32.71
CA ASP A 392 -26.35 -36.38 -32.77
C ASP A 392 -27.82 -36.44 -33.21
N THR A 393 -28.65 -35.52 -32.71
CA THR A 393 -30.08 -35.45 -33.06
C THR A 393 -30.29 -35.03 -34.51
N LEU A 394 -29.50 -34.08 -35.00
CA LEU A 394 -29.53 -33.63 -36.40
C LEU A 394 -29.02 -34.74 -37.32
N HIS A 395 -27.88 -35.35 -37.03
CA HIS A 395 -27.33 -36.49 -37.78
C HIS A 395 -28.36 -37.62 -37.89
N LYS A 396 -28.99 -38.01 -36.78
CA LYS A 396 -30.04 -39.04 -36.78
C LYS A 396 -31.29 -38.63 -37.58
N THR A 397 -31.76 -37.40 -37.41
CA THR A 397 -32.97 -36.91 -38.09
C THR A 397 -32.76 -36.80 -39.60
N ILE A 398 -31.63 -36.22 -40.04
CA ILE A 398 -31.26 -36.10 -41.45
C ILE A 398 -30.96 -37.49 -42.05
N GLY A 399 -30.30 -38.37 -41.31
CA GLY A 399 -30.09 -39.77 -41.72
C GLY A 399 -31.40 -40.54 -41.92
N ASN A 400 -32.36 -40.39 -41.02
CA ASN A 400 -33.70 -40.97 -41.16
C ASN A 400 -34.45 -40.38 -42.37
N ALA A 401 -34.36 -39.06 -42.58
CA ALA A 401 -34.96 -38.40 -43.74
C ALA A 401 -34.35 -38.94 -45.05
N ASN A 402 -33.03 -39.15 -45.09
CA ASN A 402 -32.33 -39.74 -46.23
C ASN A 402 -32.83 -41.17 -46.50
N GLN A 403 -32.88 -42.03 -45.47
CA GLN A 403 -33.41 -43.39 -45.61
C GLN A 403 -34.87 -43.42 -46.06
N LEU A 404 -35.70 -42.51 -45.55
CA LEU A 404 -37.11 -42.41 -45.95
C LEU A 404 -37.23 -41.96 -47.41
N ALA A 405 -36.41 -41.00 -47.85
CA ALA A 405 -36.36 -40.56 -49.24
C ALA A 405 -35.95 -41.70 -50.18
N VAL A 406 -34.88 -42.43 -49.87
CA VAL A 406 -34.47 -43.61 -50.65
C VAL A 406 -35.60 -44.64 -50.73
N LYS A 407 -36.29 -44.90 -49.61
CA LYS A 407 -37.46 -45.81 -49.60
C LYS A 407 -38.61 -45.28 -50.45
N THR A 408 -38.94 -43.99 -50.36
CA THR A 408 -40.00 -43.35 -51.15
C THR A 408 -39.68 -43.40 -52.64
N GLN A 409 -38.44 -43.12 -53.04
CA GLN A 409 -38.00 -43.23 -54.43
C GLN A 409 -38.15 -44.67 -54.94
N ARG A 410 -37.70 -45.65 -54.14
CA ARG A 410 -37.84 -47.08 -54.50
C ARG A 410 -39.30 -47.51 -54.60
N LEU A 411 -40.15 -47.07 -53.66
CA LEU A 411 -41.59 -47.35 -53.67
C LEU A 411 -42.28 -46.69 -54.87
N ALA A 412 -41.90 -45.46 -55.24
CA ALA A 412 -42.41 -44.78 -56.43
C ALA A 412 -42.07 -45.58 -57.70
N TYR A 413 -40.82 -46.01 -57.85
CA TYR A 413 -40.42 -46.85 -58.99
C TYR A 413 -41.18 -48.18 -59.05
N MET A 414 -41.32 -48.88 -57.91
CA MET A 414 -42.09 -50.14 -57.86
C MET A 414 -43.58 -49.92 -58.14
N LEU A 415 -44.16 -48.83 -57.62
CA LEU A 415 -45.54 -48.45 -57.89
C LEU A 415 -45.74 -48.16 -59.38
N GLU A 416 -44.81 -47.45 -60.01
CA GLU A 416 -44.85 -47.18 -61.46
C GLU A 416 -44.83 -48.48 -62.26
N GLU A 417 -43.89 -49.37 -61.96
CA GLU A 417 -43.74 -50.65 -62.67
C GLU A 417 -44.97 -51.56 -62.47
N GLU A 418 -45.41 -51.75 -61.23
CA GLU A 418 -46.54 -52.62 -60.92
C GLU A 418 -47.86 -52.06 -61.45
N ALA A 419 -48.11 -50.75 -61.29
CA ALA A 419 -49.32 -50.13 -61.81
C ALA A 419 -49.30 -50.03 -63.33
N SER A 420 -48.17 -49.74 -63.97
CA SER A 420 -48.06 -49.79 -65.43
C SER A 420 -48.43 -51.18 -65.94
N LYS A 421 -47.92 -52.25 -65.32
CA LYS A 421 -48.24 -53.63 -65.69
C LYS A 421 -49.69 -53.99 -65.43
N SER A 422 -50.22 -53.70 -64.24
CA SER A 422 -51.61 -54.02 -63.89
C SER A 422 -52.59 -53.27 -64.77
N VAL A 423 -52.35 -51.99 -65.04
CA VAL A 423 -53.26 -51.21 -65.87
C VAL A 423 -53.09 -51.55 -67.35
N GLU A 424 -51.89 -51.86 -67.85
CA GLU A 424 -51.70 -52.40 -69.21
C GLU A 424 -52.46 -53.72 -69.40
N GLN A 425 -52.39 -54.64 -68.43
CA GLN A 425 -53.17 -55.87 -68.45
C GLN A 425 -54.68 -55.60 -68.44
N MET A 426 -55.15 -54.73 -67.56
CA MET A 426 -56.56 -54.35 -67.51
C MET A 426 -56.99 -53.63 -68.79
N TYR A 427 -56.13 -52.84 -69.41
CA TYR A 427 -56.40 -52.09 -70.64
C TYR A 427 -56.47 -53.03 -71.83
N SER A 428 -55.54 -53.98 -71.93
CA SER A 428 -55.61 -55.07 -72.91
C SER A 428 -56.89 -55.88 -72.76
N MET A 429 -57.22 -56.29 -71.53
CA MET A 429 -58.45 -57.05 -71.23
C MET A 429 -59.71 -56.22 -71.51
N SER A 430 -59.72 -54.93 -71.18
CA SER A 430 -60.85 -54.03 -71.43
C SER A 430 -61.03 -53.74 -72.92
N THR A 431 -59.93 -53.59 -73.66
CA THR A 431 -59.94 -53.42 -75.12
C THR A 431 -60.44 -54.68 -75.80
N GLU A 432 -59.95 -55.85 -75.40
CA GLU A 432 -60.43 -57.15 -75.84
C GLU A 432 -61.93 -57.30 -75.56
N LYS A 433 -62.38 -57.02 -74.33
CA LYS A 433 -63.81 -57.04 -73.95
C LYS A 433 -64.64 -56.02 -74.72
N THR A 434 -64.06 -54.87 -75.11
CA THR A 434 -64.74 -53.87 -75.93
C THR A 434 -64.88 -54.34 -77.37
N ILE A 435 -63.86 -54.97 -77.94
CA ILE A 435 -63.91 -55.59 -79.26
C ILE A 435 -64.94 -56.73 -79.26
N GLU A 436 -64.87 -57.64 -78.30
CA GLU A 436 -65.84 -58.73 -78.12
C GLU A 436 -67.27 -58.18 -77.92
N SER A 437 -67.45 -57.14 -77.11
CA SER A 437 -68.75 -56.49 -76.92
C SER A 437 -69.26 -55.78 -78.18
N ARG A 438 -68.37 -55.31 -79.06
CA ARG A 438 -68.74 -54.74 -80.36
C ARG A 438 -69.14 -55.83 -81.35
N GLU A 439 -68.39 -56.92 -81.42
CA GLU A 439 -68.72 -58.09 -82.24
C GLU A 439 -70.06 -58.72 -81.81
N LEU A 440 -70.24 -58.92 -80.50
CA LEU A 440 -71.50 -59.40 -79.93
C LEU A 440 -72.66 -58.42 -80.16
N LEU A 441 -72.40 -57.11 -80.17
CA LEU A 441 -73.40 -56.11 -80.52
C LEU A 441 -73.78 -56.24 -82.00
N GLU A 442 -72.81 -56.36 -82.90
CA GLU A 442 -73.07 -56.56 -84.34
C GLU A 442 -73.86 -57.85 -84.60
N GLU A 443 -73.49 -58.95 -83.94
CA GLU A 443 -74.19 -60.22 -84.04
C GLU A 443 -75.60 -60.14 -83.42
N ALA A 444 -75.73 -59.53 -82.24
CA ALA A 444 -77.03 -59.33 -81.60
C ALA A 444 -77.92 -58.43 -82.47
N LEU A 445 -77.40 -57.36 -83.06
CA LEU A 445 -78.14 -56.51 -84.00
C LEU A 445 -78.57 -57.30 -85.23
N ALA A 446 -77.69 -58.11 -85.83
CA ALA A 446 -78.04 -58.94 -86.99
C ALA A 446 -79.13 -59.98 -86.65
N ILE A 447 -79.07 -60.59 -85.46
CA ILE A 447 -80.12 -61.50 -84.96
C ILE A 447 -81.41 -60.74 -84.70
N LEU A 448 -81.35 -59.60 -84.03
CA LEU A 448 -82.51 -58.75 -83.75
C LEU A 448 -83.18 -58.31 -85.06
N ASP A 449 -82.40 -57.91 -86.08
CA ASP A 449 -82.87 -57.54 -87.42
C ASP A 449 -83.54 -58.72 -88.14
N ALA A 450 -82.98 -59.94 -88.02
CA ALA A 450 -83.57 -61.15 -88.58
C ALA A 450 -84.89 -61.52 -87.88
N VAL A 451 -84.95 -61.39 -86.56
CA VAL A 451 -86.17 -61.59 -85.75
C VAL A 451 -87.22 -60.52 -86.07
N GLU A 452 -86.80 -59.26 -86.23
CA GLU A 452 -87.63 -58.12 -86.62
C GLU A 452 -88.31 -58.37 -87.98
N LYS A 453 -87.55 -58.92 -88.94
CA LYS A 453 -88.04 -59.30 -90.27
C LYS A 453 -89.06 -60.44 -90.24
N GLU A 454 -88.85 -61.45 -89.39
CA GLU A 454 -89.78 -62.58 -89.23
C GLU A 454 -91.07 -62.16 -88.53
N ILE A 455 -90.97 -61.33 -87.48
CA ILE A 455 -92.12 -60.75 -86.76
C ILE A 455 -92.94 -59.86 -87.70
N SER A 456 -92.28 -59.08 -88.57
CA SER A 456 -92.93 -58.26 -89.59
C SER A 456 -93.81 -59.09 -90.54
N ASN A 457 -93.35 -60.27 -90.97
CA ASN A 457 -94.02 -61.16 -91.92
C ASN A 457 -95.08 -62.11 -91.32
N SER A 458 -95.12 -62.29 -90.00
CA SER A 458 -96.07 -63.18 -89.31
C SER A 458 -97.46 -62.56 -89.09
N SER A 459 -98.50 -63.34 -88.78
CA SER A 459 -99.85 -62.86 -88.40
C SER A 459 -100.07 -62.84 -86.87
N LEU A 460 -99.05 -62.45 -86.11
CA LEU A 460 -99.10 -62.35 -84.63
C LEU A 460 -99.93 -61.13 -84.17
N SER A 461 -100.74 -61.30 -83.12
CA SER A 461 -101.60 -60.24 -82.55
C SER A 461 -100.86 -59.19 -81.71
N ASN A 462 -99.64 -59.49 -81.25
CA ASN A 462 -98.90 -58.67 -80.27
C ASN A 462 -97.59 -58.08 -80.86
N LYS A 463 -97.62 -57.70 -82.14
CA LYS A 463 -96.41 -57.21 -82.85
C LYS A 463 -95.78 -55.99 -82.21
N GLU A 464 -96.58 -54.99 -81.82
CA GLU A 464 -96.06 -53.74 -81.22
C GLU A 464 -95.29 -54.01 -79.91
N GLU A 465 -95.80 -54.86 -79.03
CA GLU A 465 -95.12 -55.23 -77.78
C GLU A 465 -93.80 -55.97 -78.03
N LEU A 466 -93.73 -56.79 -79.08
CA LEU A 466 -92.52 -57.50 -79.47
C LEU A 466 -91.45 -56.58 -80.08
N PHE A 467 -91.85 -55.62 -80.92
CA PHE A 467 -90.93 -54.60 -81.42
C PHE A 467 -90.39 -53.72 -80.29
N GLU A 468 -91.23 -53.35 -79.32
CA GLU A 468 -90.79 -52.57 -78.16
C GLU A 468 -89.77 -53.35 -77.30
N LYS A 469 -89.95 -54.67 -77.14
CA LYS A 469 -88.96 -55.53 -76.49
C LYS A 469 -87.67 -55.67 -77.30
N LEU A 470 -87.74 -55.80 -78.63
CA LEU A 470 -86.55 -55.82 -79.50
C LEU A 470 -85.74 -54.52 -79.41
N GLU A 471 -86.41 -53.37 -79.45
CA GLU A 471 -85.79 -52.07 -79.24
C GLU A 471 -85.19 -51.92 -77.83
N MET A 472 -85.86 -52.47 -76.80
CA MET A 472 -85.29 -52.53 -75.46
C MET A 472 -84.00 -53.36 -75.42
N VAL A 473 -83.95 -54.52 -76.09
CA VAL A 473 -82.72 -55.34 -76.19
C VAL A 473 -81.64 -54.61 -76.99
N ARG A 474 -81.99 -53.95 -78.11
CA ARG A 474 -81.08 -53.13 -78.92
C ARG A 474 -80.45 -52.01 -78.08
N LYS A 475 -81.27 -51.30 -77.29
CA LYS A 475 -80.82 -50.26 -76.37
C LYS A 475 -79.93 -50.82 -75.26
N ILE A 476 -80.27 -51.97 -74.67
CA ILE A 476 -79.44 -52.64 -73.65
C ILE A 476 -78.08 -53.04 -74.22
N ALA A 477 -78.05 -53.59 -75.43
CA ALA A 477 -76.81 -53.99 -76.11
C ALA A 477 -75.91 -52.77 -76.39
N HIS A 478 -76.47 -51.69 -76.93
CA HIS A 478 -75.74 -50.43 -77.14
C HIS A 478 -75.21 -49.83 -75.83
N VAL A 479 -76.02 -49.80 -74.76
CA VAL A 479 -75.59 -49.29 -73.44
C VAL A 479 -74.45 -50.13 -72.87
N ARG A 480 -74.49 -51.46 -73.03
CA ARG A 480 -73.42 -52.36 -72.57
C ARG A 480 -72.10 -52.11 -73.30
N THR A 481 -72.14 -51.93 -74.63
CA THR A 481 -70.93 -51.61 -75.42
C THR A 481 -70.42 -50.19 -75.15
N SER A 482 -71.32 -49.24 -74.90
CA SER A 482 -70.93 -47.88 -74.47
C SER A 482 -70.24 -47.91 -73.10
N SER A 483 -70.77 -48.68 -72.15
CA SER A 483 -70.21 -48.81 -70.80
C SER A 483 -68.84 -49.48 -70.79
N THR A 484 -68.60 -50.50 -71.62
CA THR A 484 -67.27 -51.12 -71.77
C THR A 484 -66.26 -50.20 -72.47
N THR A 485 -66.71 -49.40 -73.44
CA THR A 485 -65.88 -48.37 -74.08
C THR A 485 -65.49 -47.27 -73.08
N GLU A 486 -66.45 -46.79 -72.28
CA GLU A 486 -66.23 -45.79 -71.23
C GLU A 486 -65.28 -46.31 -70.14
N MET A 487 -65.41 -47.58 -69.75
CA MET A 487 -64.49 -48.25 -68.83
C MET A 487 -63.05 -48.26 -69.37
N THR A 488 -62.87 -48.53 -70.68
CA THR A 488 -61.56 -48.51 -71.33
C THR A 488 -60.94 -47.11 -71.36
N ILE A 489 -61.73 -46.06 -71.64
CA ILE A 489 -61.28 -44.66 -71.60
C ILE A 489 -60.88 -44.26 -70.19
N THR A 490 -61.74 -44.56 -69.20
CA THR A 490 -61.47 -44.26 -67.78
C THR A 490 -60.19 -44.92 -67.30
N LEU A 491 -59.92 -46.14 -67.76
CA LEU A 491 -58.71 -46.87 -67.41
C LEU A 491 -57.45 -46.24 -68.03
N SER A 492 -57.54 -45.72 -69.25
CA SER A 492 -56.46 -44.96 -69.90
C SER A 492 -56.16 -43.65 -69.14
N ASP A 493 -57.19 -42.93 -68.70
CA ASP A 493 -57.03 -41.71 -67.91
C ASP A 493 -56.42 -42.00 -66.54
N LEU A 494 -56.81 -43.12 -65.92
CA LEU A 494 -56.21 -43.61 -64.67
C LEU A 494 -54.72 -43.94 -64.86
N MET A 495 -54.30 -44.55 -65.98
CA MET A 495 -52.87 -44.75 -66.27
C MET A 495 -52.10 -43.45 -66.33
N GLN A 496 -52.59 -42.49 -67.12
CA GLN A 496 -51.89 -41.21 -67.30
C GLN A 496 -51.78 -40.46 -65.97
N SER A 497 -52.86 -40.47 -65.18
CA SER A 497 -52.87 -39.87 -63.84
C SER A 497 -51.87 -40.53 -62.90
N LEU A 498 -51.82 -41.86 -62.89
CA LEU A 498 -50.92 -42.62 -62.02
C LEU A 498 -49.45 -42.43 -62.41
N HIS A 499 -49.14 -42.47 -63.71
CA HIS A 499 -47.79 -42.22 -64.22
C HIS A 499 -47.30 -40.84 -63.80
N ARG A 500 -48.14 -39.80 -63.98
CA ARG A 500 -47.83 -38.42 -63.54
C ARG A 500 -47.62 -38.32 -62.04
N GLN A 501 -48.41 -39.01 -61.22
CA GLN A 501 -48.24 -38.99 -59.76
C GLN A 501 -46.95 -39.70 -59.31
N SER A 502 -46.59 -40.80 -59.97
CA SER A 502 -45.34 -41.52 -59.68
C SER A 502 -44.10 -40.71 -60.06
N GLU A 503 -44.15 -40.05 -61.23
CA GLU A 503 -43.09 -39.15 -61.68
C GLU A 503 -42.88 -37.99 -60.69
N GLN A 504 -43.97 -37.36 -60.23
CA GLN A 504 -43.91 -36.32 -59.20
C GLN A 504 -43.33 -36.81 -57.87
N LEU A 505 -43.69 -38.01 -57.42
CA LEU A 505 -43.14 -38.60 -56.20
C LEU A 505 -41.63 -38.87 -56.34
N THR A 506 -41.19 -39.30 -57.51
CA THR A 506 -39.79 -39.54 -57.83
C THR A 506 -38.98 -38.22 -57.82
N ASP A 507 -39.48 -37.18 -58.47
CA ASP A 507 -38.84 -35.85 -58.51
C ASP A 507 -38.73 -35.18 -57.12
N ILE A 508 -39.79 -35.29 -56.31
CA ILE A 508 -39.77 -34.82 -54.91
C ILE A 508 -38.68 -35.56 -54.12
N SER A 509 -38.61 -36.88 -54.28
CA SER A 509 -37.62 -37.69 -53.56
C SER A 509 -36.19 -37.36 -53.99
N GLU A 510 -35.96 -37.20 -55.29
CA GLU A 510 -34.64 -36.83 -55.84
C GLU A 510 -34.19 -35.45 -55.38
N THR A 511 -35.09 -34.46 -55.40
CA THR A 511 -34.81 -33.12 -54.89
C THR A 511 -34.46 -33.13 -53.40
N LEU A 512 -35.16 -33.97 -52.62
CA LEU A 512 -34.90 -34.13 -51.20
C LEU A 512 -33.55 -34.80 -50.96
N LEU A 513 -33.23 -35.89 -51.69
CA LEU A 513 -31.93 -36.57 -51.62
C LEU A 513 -30.77 -35.61 -51.94
N LYS A 514 -30.89 -34.85 -53.02
CA LYS A 514 -29.89 -33.84 -53.43
C LYS A 514 -29.70 -32.72 -52.40
N SER A 515 -30.77 -32.36 -51.69
CA SER A 515 -30.69 -31.39 -50.58
C SER A 515 -29.99 -31.99 -49.36
N LEU A 516 -30.17 -33.30 -49.13
CA LEU A 516 -29.55 -34.03 -48.02
C LEU A 516 -28.06 -34.34 -48.28
N GLU A 517 -27.62 -34.47 -49.53
CA GLU A 517 -26.20 -34.69 -49.91
C GLU A 517 -25.25 -33.59 -49.43
N ARG A 518 -25.76 -32.38 -49.17
CA ARG A 518 -24.96 -31.27 -48.62
C ARG A 518 -24.52 -31.53 -47.18
N PHE A 519 -25.17 -32.45 -46.49
CA PHE A 519 -24.80 -32.82 -45.13
C PHE A 519 -23.86 -34.01 -45.16
N LYS A 520 -22.72 -33.85 -44.49
CA LYS A 520 -21.83 -34.96 -44.19
C LYS A 520 -22.44 -35.71 -43.00
N LEU A 521 -23.01 -36.87 -43.32
CA LEU A 521 -23.55 -37.83 -42.37
C LEU A 521 -22.42 -38.71 -41.85
#